data_AF-A0A1W6L3S7-F1
#
_entry.id   AF-A0A1W6L3S7-F1
#
_cell.length_a   1.000
_cell.length_b   1.000
_cell.length_c   1.000
_cell.angle_alpha   90.00
_cell.angle_beta   90.00
_cell.angle_gamma   90.00
#
_symmetry.space_group_name_H-M   'P 1'
#
loop_
_entity.id
_entity.type
_entity.pdbx_description
1 polymer ?
#
loop_
_entity_poly.entity_id
_entity_poly.type
_entity_poly.pdbx_seq_one_letter_code
_entity_poly.pdbx_strand_id
1 'polypeptide(L)'
;MPTTAMLQAWLRTLWDIAPPLHTVPAADTPFLSPAGLHLPIGHLSDDLVLAAAAHAGAHLVYSRPSAAVGALRPTSRALAGLLEDARIEWLAGRELPGLRRLWASLHTASPADGTSAEALMQRLARALADERYADPHPWVEKGRRLMFLDDGQQVLALRQFEAVRQAASLLGNDLGQMRLPLNARTYRPPAGYRDDNQWLWAADEPPEARAPEDGGGAGADHAATVMAAPPAERTRHYPEWDRRIACHRPDWATVVERVAPSVAVVPPVPDHADTLRRRLGDALKHRHGPARRRLRHQPDGDGLDLEALVRSWTGHAAGNAFDPRVHTRALPQPRPADVLLMVDTSASSADSPQPGAPSLLQTARDAARLCGEALEHAGHGCAIQAFCSDGRASVHVERVKDFGDPMDARCAARLAGLRSRWSTRLGAAIRHGTRALLEHTASRARHLVLITDGEPHDIDVFEPHYLAEDARQAVREARRSGVRVFCFSLQPADSPVLRRIFGARQHSGIVQARQLPLAVARLCL
;
A
#
# COMPACT_ATOMS: atom_id res chain seq x y z
N MET A 1 25.84 -39.98 21.60
CA MET A 1 24.37 -39.89 21.70
C MET A 1 23.99 -38.82 22.72
N PRO A 2 23.62 -37.61 22.27
CA PRO A 2 23.17 -36.56 23.16
C PRO A 2 21.87 -36.96 23.87
N THR A 3 21.84 -36.83 25.19
CA THR A 3 20.61 -37.05 25.97
C THR A 3 19.75 -35.79 25.96
N THR A 4 18.44 -35.95 26.18
CA THR A 4 17.49 -34.83 26.28
C THR A 4 17.92 -33.78 27.32
N ALA A 5 18.43 -34.23 28.47
CA ALA A 5 18.94 -33.35 29.52
C ALA A 5 20.17 -32.55 29.07
N MET A 6 21.08 -33.19 28.33
CA MET A 6 22.25 -32.53 27.77
C MET A 6 21.87 -31.48 26.72
N LEU A 7 20.91 -31.80 25.84
CA LEU A 7 20.38 -30.85 24.85
C LEU A 7 19.69 -29.66 25.52
N GLN A 8 18.90 -29.87 26.58
CA GLN A 8 18.29 -28.75 27.31
C GLN A 8 19.32 -27.84 28.00
N ALA A 9 20.38 -28.41 28.56
CA ALA A 9 21.48 -27.62 29.14
C ALA A 9 22.23 -26.83 28.05
N TRP A 10 22.43 -27.47 26.90
CA TRP A 10 23.07 -26.85 25.75
C TRP A 10 22.25 -25.70 25.16
N LEU A 11 20.94 -25.89 24.95
CA LEU A 11 20.00 -24.86 24.48
C LEU A 11 19.92 -23.65 25.41
N ARG A 12 19.90 -23.88 26.74
CA ARG A 12 20.00 -22.82 27.73
C ARG A 12 21.29 -22.02 27.60
N THR A 13 22.39 -22.70 27.32
CA THR A 13 23.70 -22.06 27.18
C THR A 13 23.80 -21.26 25.88
N LEU A 14 23.23 -21.76 24.78
CA LEU A 14 23.28 -21.09 23.48
C LEU A 14 22.39 -19.85 23.43
N TRP A 15 21.20 -19.91 24.03
CA TRP A 15 20.12 -18.97 23.74
C TRP A 15 19.28 -18.53 24.94
N ASP A 16 19.62 -18.99 26.15
CA ASP A 16 18.84 -18.76 27.36
C ASP A 16 17.37 -19.23 27.26
N ILE A 17 17.14 -20.33 26.52
CA ILE A 17 15.83 -20.97 26.41
C ILE A 17 15.88 -22.42 26.91
N ALA A 18 14.77 -22.90 27.45
CA ALA A 18 14.62 -24.27 27.94
C ALA A 18 13.29 -24.90 27.50
N PRO A 19 13.03 -25.01 26.19
CA PRO A 19 11.79 -25.60 25.73
C PRO A 19 11.73 -27.09 26.13
N PRO A 20 10.53 -27.65 26.38
CA PRO A 20 10.38 -29.09 26.51
C PRO A 20 10.89 -29.79 25.24
N LEU A 21 11.57 -30.92 25.41
CA LEU A 21 12.11 -31.71 24.30
C LEU A 21 11.40 -33.06 24.28
N HIS A 22 10.91 -33.44 23.10
CA HIS A 22 10.21 -34.69 22.85
C HIS A 22 10.95 -35.49 21.78
N THR A 23 11.02 -36.81 21.95
CA THR A 23 11.63 -37.71 20.97
C THR A 23 10.56 -38.21 20.00
N VAL A 24 10.81 -38.09 18.70
CA VAL A 24 9.94 -38.60 17.63
C VAL A 24 10.58 -39.74 16.84
N PRO A 25 9.80 -40.54 16.10
CA PRO A 25 10.32 -41.59 15.21
C PRO A 25 11.30 -41.08 14.15
N ALA A 26 12.19 -41.96 13.67
CA ALA A 26 13.22 -41.65 12.68
C ALA A 26 12.70 -41.08 11.33
N ALA A 27 11.47 -41.41 10.96
CA ALA A 27 10.86 -41.00 9.70
C ALA A 27 10.32 -39.56 9.73
N ASP A 28 10.20 -38.98 10.92
CA ASP A 28 9.59 -37.67 11.11
C ASP A 28 10.66 -36.58 10.98
N THR A 29 10.30 -35.52 10.25
CA THR A 29 11.11 -34.30 10.18
C THR A 29 11.06 -33.62 11.55
N PRO A 30 12.17 -33.03 12.04
CA PRO A 30 12.13 -32.17 13.22
C PRO A 30 10.98 -31.14 13.10
N PHE A 31 10.30 -30.83 14.21
CA PHE A 31 9.26 -29.80 14.20
C PHE A 31 9.09 -29.11 15.55
N LEU A 32 8.50 -27.92 15.48
CA LEU A 32 8.18 -27.06 16.63
C LEU A 32 6.67 -27.03 16.84
N SER A 33 6.24 -27.16 18.10
CA SER A 33 4.84 -27.00 18.48
C SER A 33 4.70 -26.28 19.81
N PRO A 34 3.48 -25.89 20.22
CA PRO A 34 3.26 -25.29 21.54
C PRO A 34 3.76 -26.15 22.71
N ALA A 35 3.87 -27.48 22.49
CA ALA A 35 4.37 -28.43 23.48
C ALA A 35 5.89 -28.49 23.58
N GLY A 36 6.65 -27.87 22.67
CA GLY A 36 8.11 -27.86 22.66
C GLY A 36 8.73 -28.29 21.32
N LEU A 37 10.01 -28.70 21.37
CA LEU A 37 10.75 -29.20 20.21
C LEU A 37 10.62 -30.71 20.11
N HIS A 38 10.36 -31.20 18.90
CA HIS A 38 10.23 -32.61 18.58
C HIS A 38 11.39 -33.02 17.69
N LEU A 39 12.28 -33.89 18.20
CA LEU A 39 13.52 -34.28 17.55
C LEU A 39 13.65 -35.81 17.48
N PRO A 40 14.15 -36.40 16.38
CA PRO A 40 14.38 -37.84 16.26
C PRO A 40 15.67 -38.28 16.99
N ILE A 41 15.73 -38.05 18.30
CA ILE A 41 16.88 -38.34 19.17
C ILE A 41 17.15 -39.85 19.18
N GLY A 42 18.40 -40.24 18.91
CA GLY A 42 18.83 -41.65 18.87
C GLY A 42 18.73 -42.31 17.49
N HIS A 43 18.14 -41.63 16.51
CA HIS A 43 18.03 -42.10 15.13
C HIS A 43 18.95 -41.35 14.16
N LEU A 44 19.33 -40.12 14.49
CA LEU A 44 20.28 -39.31 13.73
C LEU A 44 21.69 -39.37 14.35
N SER A 45 22.71 -39.03 13.55
CA SER A 45 24.06 -38.81 14.08
C SER A 45 24.07 -37.65 15.08
N ASP A 46 25.01 -37.69 16.04
CA ASP A 46 25.13 -36.66 17.09
C ASP A 46 25.15 -35.23 16.49
N ASP A 47 25.90 -35.01 15.40
CA ASP A 47 25.98 -33.71 14.71
C ASP A 47 24.63 -33.24 14.12
N LEU A 48 23.80 -34.17 13.63
CA LEU A 48 22.49 -33.84 13.05
C LEU A 48 21.48 -33.51 14.15
N VAL A 49 21.53 -34.21 15.29
CA VAL A 49 20.68 -33.88 16.45
C VAL A 49 21.05 -32.52 17.02
N LEU A 50 22.34 -32.23 17.15
CA LEU A 50 22.83 -30.93 17.58
C LEU A 50 22.42 -29.83 16.58
N ALA A 51 22.60 -30.07 15.28
CA ALA A 51 22.20 -29.13 14.24
C ALA A 51 20.69 -28.85 14.24
N ALA A 52 19.86 -29.88 14.46
CA ALA A 52 18.40 -29.76 14.51
C ALA A 52 17.94 -29.02 15.76
N ALA A 53 18.51 -29.34 16.93
CA ALA A 53 18.23 -28.61 18.17
C ALA A 53 18.65 -27.13 18.05
N ALA A 54 19.84 -26.86 17.49
CA ALA A 54 20.32 -25.51 17.22
C ALA A 54 19.55 -24.79 16.10
N HIS A 55 18.86 -25.49 15.23
CA HIS A 55 18.01 -24.84 14.23
C HIS A 55 16.66 -24.46 14.85
N ALA A 56 16.02 -25.42 15.52
CA ALA A 56 14.68 -25.25 16.06
C ALA A 56 14.59 -24.16 17.14
N GLY A 57 15.54 -24.06 18.08
CA GLY A 57 15.46 -22.94 19.03
C GLY A 57 15.96 -21.61 18.46
N ALA A 58 16.68 -21.58 17.33
CA ALA A 58 16.97 -20.33 16.63
C ALA A 58 15.67 -19.74 16.04
N HIS A 59 14.71 -20.58 15.63
CA HIS A 59 13.36 -20.10 15.33
C HIS A 59 12.67 -19.50 16.57
N LEU A 60 12.80 -20.10 17.76
CA LEU A 60 12.22 -19.54 18.98
C LEU A 60 12.80 -18.17 19.37
N VAL A 61 14.07 -17.91 19.02
CA VAL A 61 14.76 -16.64 19.33
C VAL A 61 14.54 -15.59 18.23
N TYR A 62 14.68 -15.97 16.96
CA TYR A 62 14.78 -15.02 15.85
C TYR A 62 13.56 -14.99 14.94
N SER A 63 12.70 -16.00 14.95
CA SER A 63 11.47 -16.01 14.16
C SER A 63 10.29 -15.43 14.93
N ARG A 64 9.31 -14.90 14.19
CA ARG A 64 8.04 -14.45 14.74
C ARG A 64 6.91 -15.10 13.94
N PRO A 65 6.07 -15.96 14.57
CA PRO A 65 4.92 -16.55 13.89
C PRO A 65 4.01 -15.46 13.31
N SER A 66 3.51 -15.67 12.09
CA SER A 66 2.68 -14.69 11.37
C SER A 66 1.21 -15.14 11.29
N ALA A 67 0.27 -14.26 11.66
CA ALA A 67 -1.18 -14.50 11.66
C ALA A 67 -1.88 -14.34 10.29
N ALA A 68 -1.11 -14.34 9.19
CA ALA A 68 -1.63 -14.01 7.86
C ALA A 68 -1.19 -15.05 6.80
N VAL A 69 -1.62 -16.30 6.99
CA VAL A 69 -1.25 -17.45 6.13
C VAL A 69 -2.11 -17.54 4.86
N GLY A 70 -3.29 -16.92 4.82
CA GLY A 70 -4.27 -17.10 3.73
C GLY A 70 -3.89 -16.59 2.32
N ALA A 71 -2.69 -16.03 2.09
CA ALA A 71 -2.34 -15.33 0.85
C ALA A 71 -1.14 -15.90 0.05
N LEU A 72 -0.37 -16.87 0.57
CA LEU A 72 0.80 -17.39 -0.14
C LEU A 72 0.48 -18.65 -0.94
N ARG A 73 0.91 -18.68 -2.21
CA ARG A 73 0.89 -19.90 -3.04
C ARG A 73 1.77 -20.98 -2.38
N PRO A 74 1.46 -22.28 -2.53
CA PRO A 74 2.21 -23.36 -1.86
C PRO A 74 3.73 -23.33 -2.11
N THR A 75 4.16 -23.03 -3.34
CA THR A 75 5.58 -22.86 -3.69
C THR A 75 6.23 -21.69 -2.97
N SER A 76 5.53 -20.55 -2.85
CA SER A 76 6.03 -19.38 -2.13
C SER A 76 6.08 -19.62 -0.62
N ARG A 77 5.17 -20.44 -0.07
CA ARG A 77 5.24 -20.86 1.34
C ARG A 77 6.48 -21.72 1.62
N ALA A 78 6.76 -22.69 0.74
CA ALA A 78 7.96 -23.54 0.83
C ALA A 78 9.27 -22.72 0.73
N LEU A 79 9.32 -21.75 -0.19
CA LEU A 79 10.45 -20.83 -0.33
C LEU A 79 10.59 -19.88 0.87
N ALA A 80 9.49 -19.44 1.46
CA ALA A 80 9.52 -18.58 2.64
C ALA A 80 10.10 -19.33 3.86
N GLY A 81 9.74 -20.60 4.05
CA GLY A 81 10.39 -21.45 5.04
C GLY A 81 11.90 -21.57 4.80
N LEU A 82 12.30 -21.96 3.58
CA LEU A 82 13.72 -22.10 3.22
C LEU A 82 14.56 -20.85 3.50
N LEU A 83 14.01 -19.68 3.14
CA LEU A 83 14.68 -18.39 3.36
C LEU A 83 14.67 -17.98 4.83
N GLU A 84 13.62 -18.29 5.58
CA GLU A 84 13.56 -18.04 7.02
C GLU A 84 14.57 -18.91 7.77
N ASP A 85 14.67 -20.19 7.45
CA ASP A 85 15.69 -21.10 7.95
C ASP A 85 17.09 -20.49 7.74
N ALA A 86 17.40 -20.09 6.50
CA ALA A 86 18.69 -19.50 6.18
C ALA A 86 18.93 -18.19 6.93
N ARG A 87 17.87 -17.42 7.22
CA ARG A 87 17.94 -16.14 7.95
C ARG A 87 18.29 -16.36 9.40
N ILE A 88 17.58 -17.26 10.08
CA ILE A 88 17.83 -17.55 11.49
C ILE A 88 19.20 -18.21 11.68
N GLU A 89 19.63 -19.07 10.75
CA GLU A 89 20.94 -19.71 10.78
C GLU A 89 22.06 -18.69 10.58
N TRP A 90 21.85 -17.72 9.68
CA TRP A 90 22.80 -16.63 9.51
C TRP A 90 22.90 -15.74 10.76
N LEU A 91 21.77 -15.37 11.36
CA LEU A 91 21.74 -14.56 12.59
C LEU A 91 22.42 -15.29 13.76
N ALA A 92 22.08 -16.56 13.97
CA ALA A 92 22.70 -17.40 14.96
C ALA A 92 24.21 -17.58 14.69
N GLY A 93 24.60 -17.79 13.43
CA GLY A 93 25.99 -17.92 13.01
C GLY A 93 26.82 -16.66 13.20
N ARG A 94 26.20 -15.48 13.21
CA ARG A 94 26.87 -14.20 13.51
C ARG A 94 27.23 -14.08 14.99
N GLU A 95 26.38 -14.57 15.88
CA GLU A 95 26.64 -14.58 17.33
C GLU A 95 27.52 -15.78 17.73
N LEU A 96 27.36 -16.90 17.04
CA LEU A 96 28.00 -18.18 17.33
C LEU A 96 28.59 -18.79 16.05
N PRO A 97 29.81 -18.41 15.63
CA PRO A 97 30.42 -18.86 14.38
C PRO A 97 30.58 -20.38 14.24
N GLY A 98 30.62 -21.12 15.36
CA GLY A 98 30.63 -22.58 15.37
C GLY A 98 29.38 -23.22 14.75
N LEU A 99 28.20 -22.60 14.94
CA LEU A 99 26.96 -23.10 14.34
C LEU A 99 26.95 -22.94 12.82
N ARG A 100 27.51 -21.84 12.31
CA ARG A 100 27.68 -21.62 10.87
C ARG A 100 28.49 -22.75 10.23
N ARG A 101 29.59 -23.16 10.88
CA ARG A 101 30.43 -24.28 10.39
C ARG A 101 29.68 -25.61 10.43
N LEU A 102 28.90 -25.87 11.48
CA LEU A 102 28.09 -27.08 11.62
C LEU A 102 27.08 -27.19 10.47
N TRP A 103 26.22 -26.17 10.28
CA TRP A 103 25.18 -26.22 9.24
C TRP A 103 25.74 -26.24 7.83
N ALA A 104 26.74 -25.41 7.52
CA ALA A 104 27.33 -25.38 6.18
C ALA A 104 27.89 -26.74 5.76
N SER A 105 28.41 -27.54 6.70
CA SER A 105 28.92 -28.89 6.41
C SER A 105 27.86 -29.90 6.00
N LEU A 106 26.59 -29.63 6.32
CA LEU A 106 25.45 -30.52 6.05
C LEU A 106 24.76 -30.20 4.70
N HIS A 107 25.18 -29.14 4.01
CA HIS A 107 24.70 -28.78 2.67
C HIS A 107 25.62 -29.33 1.57
N THR A 108 25.16 -30.33 0.84
CA THR A 108 25.96 -31.04 -0.18
C THR A 108 25.54 -30.80 -1.63
N ALA A 109 24.39 -30.18 -1.85
CA ALA A 109 23.80 -29.97 -3.18
C ALA A 109 24.74 -29.23 -4.14
N SER A 110 24.73 -29.60 -5.41
CA SER A 110 25.65 -29.15 -6.45
C SER A 110 24.93 -28.97 -7.78
N PRO A 111 25.56 -28.34 -8.79
CA PRO A 111 24.96 -28.23 -10.12
C PRO A 111 24.67 -29.59 -10.78
N ALA A 112 25.31 -30.68 -10.34
CA ALA A 112 25.07 -32.03 -10.84
C ALA A 112 23.69 -32.59 -10.45
N ASP A 113 23.05 -32.05 -9.42
CA ASP A 113 21.70 -32.45 -8.97
C ASP A 113 20.60 -31.92 -9.91
N GLY A 114 20.97 -31.13 -10.92
CA GLY A 114 20.09 -30.67 -11.99
C GLY A 114 19.39 -29.34 -11.68
N THR A 115 18.32 -29.08 -12.43
CA THR A 115 17.60 -27.79 -12.44
C THR A 115 16.10 -27.95 -12.14
N SER A 116 15.69 -29.05 -11.51
CA SER A 116 14.33 -29.17 -10.98
C SER A 116 14.09 -28.12 -9.88
N ALA A 117 12.83 -27.79 -9.58
CA ALA A 117 12.53 -26.84 -8.52
C ALA A 117 13.16 -27.26 -7.17
N GLU A 118 13.11 -28.55 -6.84
CA GLU A 118 13.70 -29.11 -5.62
C GLU A 118 15.24 -29.02 -5.63
N ALA A 119 15.89 -29.38 -6.74
CA ALA A 119 17.34 -29.28 -6.88
C ALA A 119 17.82 -27.81 -6.77
N LEU A 120 17.11 -26.88 -7.40
CA LEU A 120 17.41 -25.45 -7.32
C LEU A 120 17.23 -24.92 -5.88
N MET A 121 16.18 -25.35 -5.17
CA MET A 121 15.98 -24.97 -3.77
C MET A 121 17.09 -25.52 -2.87
N GLN A 122 17.52 -26.78 -3.05
CA GLN A 122 18.64 -27.33 -2.29
C GLN A 122 19.97 -26.59 -2.56
N ARG A 123 20.23 -26.25 -3.82
CA ARG A 123 21.39 -25.45 -4.24
C ARG A 123 21.34 -24.03 -3.67
N LEU A 124 20.15 -23.43 -3.64
CA LEU A 124 19.93 -22.13 -2.98
C LEU A 124 20.23 -22.22 -1.49
N ALA A 125 19.69 -23.21 -0.78
CA ALA A 125 19.98 -23.40 0.64
C ALA A 125 21.49 -23.49 0.91
N ARG A 126 22.24 -24.25 0.10
CA ARG A 126 23.71 -24.31 0.19
C ARG A 126 24.36 -22.95 -0.08
N ALA A 127 23.92 -22.24 -1.12
CA ALA A 127 24.46 -20.92 -1.48
C ALA A 127 24.23 -19.86 -0.41
N LEU A 128 23.20 -20.02 0.44
CA LEU A 128 22.95 -19.13 1.59
C LEU A 128 23.74 -19.55 2.84
N ALA A 129 24.09 -20.83 2.99
CA ALA A 129 24.80 -21.35 4.16
C ALA A 129 26.34 -21.31 4.02
N ASP A 130 26.88 -21.57 2.83
CA ASP A 130 28.33 -21.60 2.56
C ASP A 130 28.75 -20.43 1.66
N GLU A 131 29.45 -19.45 2.24
CA GLU A 131 29.94 -18.26 1.53
C GLU A 131 30.90 -18.58 0.38
N ARG A 132 31.58 -19.73 0.45
CA ARG A 132 32.54 -20.20 -0.56
C ARG A 132 31.88 -20.92 -1.72
N TYR A 133 30.61 -21.30 -1.58
CA TYR A 133 29.87 -21.96 -2.65
C TYR A 133 29.32 -20.92 -3.62
N ALA A 134 29.75 -21.01 -4.88
CA ALA A 134 29.24 -20.22 -5.98
C ALA A 134 28.43 -21.13 -6.91
N ASP A 135 27.17 -20.77 -7.14
CA ASP A 135 26.27 -21.52 -8.00
C ASP A 135 26.13 -20.83 -9.37
N PRO A 136 26.23 -21.55 -10.50
CA PRO A 136 26.15 -20.96 -11.83
C PRO A 136 24.73 -20.60 -12.27
N HIS A 137 23.68 -21.04 -11.56
CA HIS A 137 22.30 -20.86 -12.01
C HIS A 137 21.77 -19.47 -11.62
N PRO A 138 21.26 -18.66 -12.58
CA PRO A 138 20.82 -17.28 -12.31
C PRO A 138 19.76 -17.15 -11.22
N TRP A 139 18.85 -18.13 -11.10
CA TRP A 139 17.83 -18.16 -10.05
C TRP A 139 18.43 -18.33 -8.65
N VAL A 140 19.47 -19.16 -8.51
CA VAL A 140 20.16 -19.36 -7.22
C VAL A 140 20.93 -18.10 -6.84
N GLU A 141 21.62 -17.50 -7.81
CA GLU A 141 22.33 -16.23 -7.61
C GLU A 141 21.37 -15.10 -7.23
N LYS A 142 20.20 -15.02 -7.87
CA LYS A 142 19.15 -14.07 -7.51
C LYS A 142 18.69 -14.27 -6.06
N GLY A 143 18.47 -15.51 -5.63
CA GLY A 143 18.11 -15.80 -4.23
C GLY A 143 19.19 -15.33 -3.24
N ARG A 144 20.47 -15.55 -3.57
CA ARG A 144 21.59 -15.05 -2.76
C ARG A 144 21.63 -13.51 -2.70
N ARG A 145 21.42 -12.81 -3.82
CA ARG A 145 21.36 -11.34 -3.87
C ARG A 145 20.14 -10.74 -3.17
N LEU A 146 19.04 -11.50 -3.09
CA LEU A 146 17.87 -11.10 -2.28
C LEU A 146 18.15 -11.26 -0.78
N MET A 147 18.98 -12.25 -0.40
CA MET A 147 19.31 -12.52 0.99
C MET A 147 20.32 -11.52 1.56
N PHE A 148 21.33 -11.13 0.78
CA PHE A 148 22.47 -10.33 1.24
C PHE A 148 22.65 -9.06 0.41
N LEU A 149 23.00 -7.95 1.08
CA LEU A 149 23.28 -6.66 0.44
C LEU A 149 24.71 -6.57 -0.12
N ASP A 150 25.57 -7.52 0.25
CA ASP A 150 26.97 -7.59 -0.15
C ASP A 150 27.34 -9.00 -0.62
N ASP A 151 28.36 -9.07 -1.48
CA ASP A 151 28.88 -10.34 -2.00
C ASP A 151 29.60 -11.16 -0.92
N GLY A 152 29.96 -10.57 0.22
CA GLY A 152 30.59 -11.28 1.34
C GLY A 152 29.59 -12.00 2.26
N GLN A 153 28.28 -11.89 2.01
CA GLN A 153 27.23 -12.38 2.91
C GLN A 153 27.33 -11.83 4.34
N GLN A 154 27.86 -10.62 4.51
CA GLN A 154 28.07 -10.01 5.83
C GLN A 154 26.89 -9.14 6.28
N VAL A 155 26.04 -8.74 5.34
CA VAL A 155 24.93 -7.81 5.56
C VAL A 155 23.64 -8.43 5.06
N LEU A 156 22.84 -8.96 5.97
CA LEU A 156 21.53 -9.51 5.70
C LEU A 156 20.55 -8.42 5.21
N ALA A 157 19.98 -8.63 4.02
CA ALA A 157 18.93 -7.79 3.44
C ALA A 157 17.55 -8.13 4.03
N LEU A 158 17.27 -9.42 4.22
CA LEU A 158 15.99 -9.91 4.73
C LEU A 158 15.94 -9.83 6.27
N ARG A 159 15.81 -8.65 6.84
CA ARG A 159 15.88 -8.46 8.31
C ARG A 159 14.58 -8.77 9.05
N GLN A 160 13.47 -8.84 8.33
CA GLN A 160 12.13 -9.08 8.87
C GLN A 160 11.45 -10.21 8.08
N PHE A 161 10.55 -10.96 8.72
CA PHE A 161 9.84 -12.08 8.10
C PHE A 161 9.01 -11.65 6.86
N GLU A 162 8.49 -10.42 6.84
CA GLU A 162 7.76 -9.93 5.67
C GLU A 162 8.67 -9.79 4.43
N ALA A 163 9.93 -9.36 4.61
CA ALA A 163 10.91 -9.33 3.53
C ALA A 163 11.23 -10.74 3.02
N VAL A 164 11.28 -11.73 3.94
CA VAL A 164 11.43 -13.15 3.60
C VAL A 164 10.28 -13.63 2.70
N ARG A 165 9.03 -13.28 3.03
CA ARG A 165 7.84 -13.61 2.23
C ARG A 165 7.86 -12.97 0.84
N GLN A 166 8.29 -11.72 0.74
CA GLN A 166 8.41 -11.01 -0.53
C GLN A 166 9.47 -11.66 -1.42
N ALA A 167 10.65 -11.94 -0.88
CA ALA A 167 11.72 -12.65 -1.59
C ALA A 167 11.27 -14.04 -2.06
N ALA A 168 10.55 -14.78 -1.21
CA ALA A 168 9.97 -16.08 -1.56
C ALA A 168 8.91 -15.99 -2.68
N SER A 169 8.12 -14.92 -2.70
CA SER A 169 7.13 -14.67 -3.76
C SER A 169 7.79 -14.38 -5.10
N LEU A 170 8.87 -13.59 -5.11
CA LEU A 170 9.67 -13.33 -6.31
C LEU A 170 10.31 -14.61 -6.86
N LEU A 171 10.98 -15.36 -6.00
CA LEU A 171 11.61 -16.63 -6.39
C LEU A 171 10.59 -17.67 -6.86
N GLY A 172 9.41 -17.71 -6.22
CA GLY A 172 8.32 -18.62 -6.61
C GLY A 172 7.70 -18.24 -7.96
N ASN A 173 7.59 -16.95 -8.26
CA ASN A 173 7.15 -16.49 -9.58
C ASN A 173 8.14 -16.89 -10.68
N ASP A 174 9.45 -16.75 -10.43
CA ASP A 174 10.47 -17.17 -11.38
C ASP A 174 10.42 -18.68 -11.66
N LEU A 175 10.22 -19.52 -10.62
CA LEU A 175 10.01 -20.96 -10.81
C LEU A 175 8.78 -21.23 -11.70
N GLY A 176 7.71 -20.48 -11.50
CA GLY A 176 6.51 -20.53 -12.35
C GLY A 176 6.78 -20.14 -13.80
N GLN A 177 7.55 -19.07 -14.03
CA GLN A 177 7.94 -18.61 -15.38
C GLN A 177 8.86 -19.60 -16.09
N MET A 178 9.78 -20.23 -15.37
CA MET A 178 10.63 -21.32 -15.87
C MET A 178 9.85 -22.64 -16.05
N ARG A 179 8.57 -22.68 -15.65
CA ARG A 179 7.70 -23.87 -15.70
C ARG A 179 8.26 -25.07 -14.94
N LEU A 180 8.88 -24.80 -13.79
CA LEU A 180 9.41 -25.82 -12.89
C LEU A 180 8.39 -26.09 -11.78
N PRO A 181 7.55 -27.15 -11.90
CA PRO A 181 6.55 -27.44 -10.88
C PRO A 181 7.23 -27.89 -9.58
N LEU A 182 6.70 -27.41 -8.45
CA LEU A 182 7.06 -27.90 -7.12
C LEU A 182 5.84 -28.56 -6.49
N ASN A 183 5.98 -29.83 -6.09
CA ASN A 183 4.94 -30.50 -5.32
C ASN A 183 5.06 -30.13 -3.84
N ALA A 184 4.38 -29.07 -3.44
CA ALA A 184 4.43 -28.56 -2.07
C ALA A 184 3.93 -29.55 -1.00
N ARG A 185 3.17 -30.60 -1.37
CA ARG A 185 2.70 -31.63 -0.42
C ARG A 185 3.80 -32.63 -0.07
N THR A 186 4.69 -32.92 -1.01
CA THR A 186 5.81 -33.87 -0.83
C THR A 186 7.13 -33.18 -0.57
N TYR A 187 7.18 -31.86 -0.75
CA TYR A 187 8.36 -31.05 -0.49
C TYR A 187 8.84 -31.22 0.96
N ARG A 188 10.15 -31.42 1.11
CA ARG A 188 10.85 -31.45 2.38
C ARG A 188 11.88 -30.32 2.42
N PRO A 189 12.03 -29.62 3.54
CA PRO A 189 13.09 -28.63 3.74
C PRO A 189 14.47 -29.19 3.36
N PRO A 190 15.33 -28.42 2.67
CA PRO A 190 16.70 -28.82 2.37
C PRO A 190 17.51 -29.02 3.65
N ALA A 191 18.42 -30.01 3.61
CA ALA A 191 19.22 -30.47 4.75
C ALA A 191 18.39 -31.13 5.88
N GLY A 192 18.73 -32.37 6.23
CA GLY A 192 17.92 -33.23 7.09
C GLY A 192 17.81 -32.82 8.57
N TYR A 193 18.44 -31.73 8.98
CA TYR A 193 18.32 -31.19 10.34
C TYR A 193 17.25 -30.10 10.47
N ARG A 194 16.79 -29.53 9.35
CA ARG A 194 15.82 -28.43 9.37
C ARG A 194 14.42 -28.92 9.73
N ASP A 195 13.63 -28.03 10.31
CA ASP A 195 12.28 -28.35 10.71
C ASP A 195 11.24 -28.15 9.60
N ASP A 196 10.04 -28.70 9.78
CA ASP A 196 8.96 -28.64 8.80
C ASP A 196 8.35 -27.24 8.57
N ASN A 197 8.88 -26.23 9.28
CA ASN A 197 8.48 -24.84 9.24
C ASN A 197 7.01 -24.60 9.65
N GLN A 198 6.28 -25.59 10.18
CA GLN A 198 4.86 -25.46 10.50
C GLN A 198 4.60 -24.37 11.55
N TRP A 199 5.51 -24.25 12.51
CA TRP A 199 5.48 -23.27 13.59
C TRP A 199 5.43 -21.81 13.13
N LEU A 200 6.03 -21.48 11.98
CA LEU A 200 5.97 -20.13 11.40
C LEU A 200 4.53 -19.70 11.07
N TRP A 201 3.63 -20.68 10.92
CA TRP A 201 2.26 -20.50 10.48
C TRP A 201 1.23 -20.79 11.58
N ALA A 202 1.65 -21.12 12.81
CA ALA A 202 0.78 -21.62 13.89
C ALA A 202 -0.24 -20.60 14.45
N ALA A 203 -0.25 -19.36 13.98
CA ALA A 203 -1.34 -18.42 14.27
C ALA A 203 -2.61 -18.68 13.44
N ASP A 204 -2.53 -19.61 12.47
CA ASP A 204 -3.66 -20.26 11.81
C ASP A 204 -3.93 -21.61 12.48
N GLU A 205 -4.65 -21.61 13.61
CA GLU A 205 -5.45 -22.79 13.97
C GLU A 205 -6.86 -22.62 13.40
N PRO A 206 -7.29 -23.47 12.44
CA PRO A 206 -8.71 -23.69 12.22
C PRO A 206 -9.30 -24.30 13.50
N PRO A 207 -10.50 -23.88 13.95
CA PRO A 207 -11.19 -24.60 15.02
C PRO A 207 -11.33 -26.07 14.62
N GLU A 208 -11.06 -26.93 15.61
CA GLU A 208 -10.90 -28.38 15.56
C GLU A 208 -11.79 -29.13 14.57
N ALA A 209 -11.22 -30.21 14.03
CA ALA A 209 -11.87 -31.23 13.25
C ALA A 209 -13.20 -31.68 13.89
N ARG A 210 -14.32 -31.21 13.33
CA ARG A 210 -15.61 -31.87 13.48
C ARG A 210 -15.64 -33.04 12.50
N ALA A 211 -15.84 -34.24 13.05
CA ALA A 211 -15.95 -35.51 12.33
C ALA A 211 -16.92 -35.43 11.13
N PRO A 212 -16.73 -36.27 10.10
CA PRO A 212 -17.55 -36.20 8.89
C PRO A 212 -18.99 -36.61 9.22
N GLU A 213 -19.94 -35.70 9.02
CA GLU A 213 -21.34 -36.08 8.89
C GLU A 213 -21.62 -36.35 7.41
N ASP A 214 -21.95 -37.61 7.14
CA ASP A 214 -22.54 -38.07 5.89
C ASP A 214 -23.77 -37.22 5.53
N GLY A 215 -23.74 -36.63 4.34
CA GLY A 215 -24.84 -35.81 3.84
C GLY A 215 -24.85 -35.78 2.32
N GLY A 216 -25.71 -36.63 1.75
CA GLY A 216 -25.93 -36.87 0.32
C GLY A 216 -25.93 -35.63 -0.58
N GLY A 217 -25.45 -35.86 -1.80
CA GLY A 217 -25.30 -34.82 -2.81
C GLY A 217 -26.61 -34.23 -3.34
N ALA A 218 -26.46 -33.10 -4.01
CA ALA A 218 -27.28 -32.67 -5.14
C ALA A 218 -26.50 -31.60 -5.90
N GLY A 219 -26.45 -31.73 -7.23
CA GLY A 219 -25.70 -30.84 -8.10
C GLY A 219 -26.27 -29.42 -8.14
N ALA A 220 -25.39 -28.47 -8.47
CA ALA A 220 -25.78 -27.16 -8.99
C ALA A 220 -24.66 -26.63 -9.91
N ASP A 221 -24.98 -26.69 -11.20
CA ASP A 221 -24.51 -25.90 -12.34
C ASP A 221 -23.23 -25.09 -12.23
N HIS A 222 -22.27 -25.46 -13.09
CA HIS A 222 -21.20 -24.60 -13.57
C HIS A 222 -21.77 -23.45 -14.40
N ALA A 223 -22.15 -22.35 -13.74
CA ALA A 223 -22.25 -21.05 -14.39
C ALA A 223 -20.82 -20.51 -14.61
N ALA A 224 -20.30 -20.76 -15.81
CA ALA A 224 -19.09 -20.13 -16.31
C ALA A 224 -19.23 -18.60 -16.19
N THR A 225 -18.54 -18.02 -15.21
CA THR A 225 -18.34 -16.57 -15.18
C THR A 225 -17.42 -16.23 -16.34
N VAL A 226 -18.02 -15.67 -17.40
CA VAL A 226 -17.33 -15.05 -18.51
C VAL A 226 -16.36 -14.03 -17.92
N MET A 227 -15.06 -14.35 -17.99
CA MET A 227 -14.01 -13.38 -17.70
C MET A 227 -14.12 -12.25 -18.71
N ALA A 228 -14.71 -11.14 -18.29
CA ALA A 228 -14.57 -9.87 -18.99
C ALA A 228 -13.08 -9.54 -19.09
N ALA A 229 -12.64 -9.15 -20.29
CA ALA A 229 -11.25 -8.77 -20.58
C ALA A 229 -10.69 -7.83 -19.50
N PRO A 230 -9.41 -7.97 -19.08
CA PRO A 230 -8.84 -7.08 -18.08
C PRO A 230 -8.94 -5.63 -18.57
N PRO A 231 -9.39 -4.68 -17.71
CA PRO A 231 -9.46 -3.29 -18.10
C PRO A 231 -8.06 -2.80 -18.50
N ALA A 232 -7.96 -2.02 -19.58
CA ALA A 232 -6.70 -1.48 -20.07
C ALA A 232 -5.93 -0.72 -18.97
N GLU A 233 -4.90 -1.35 -18.42
CA GLU A 233 -4.01 -0.76 -17.42
C GLU A 233 -3.06 0.23 -18.12
N ARG A 234 -2.97 1.45 -17.56
CA ARG A 234 -2.07 2.49 -18.08
C ARG A 234 -0.91 2.63 -17.12
N THR A 235 0.30 2.36 -17.62
CA THR A 235 1.52 2.53 -16.83
C THR A 235 2.16 3.87 -17.13
N ARG A 236 2.60 4.59 -16.09
CA ARG A 236 3.31 5.86 -16.20
C ARG A 236 4.46 5.91 -15.20
N HIS A 237 5.58 6.51 -15.58
CA HIS A 237 6.72 6.70 -14.70
C HIS A 237 6.78 8.15 -14.20
N TYR A 238 7.22 8.31 -12.96
CA TYR A 238 7.35 9.59 -12.28
C TYR A 238 8.68 9.68 -11.56
N PRO A 239 9.29 10.89 -11.52
CA PRO A 239 10.48 11.10 -10.72
C PRO A 239 10.14 11.03 -9.22
N GLU A 240 11.12 10.63 -8.42
CA GLU A 240 11.08 10.68 -6.97
C GLU A 240 12.21 11.59 -6.47
N TRP A 241 11.91 12.48 -5.54
CA TRP A 241 12.89 13.36 -4.95
C TRP A 241 13.68 12.63 -3.88
N ASP A 242 15.00 12.59 -4.05
CA ASP A 242 15.92 12.07 -3.06
C ASP A 242 16.50 13.22 -2.26
N ARG A 243 16.14 13.27 -0.97
CA ARG A 243 16.61 14.30 -0.03
C ARG A 243 18.14 14.29 0.14
N ARG A 244 18.81 13.13 0.09
CA ARG A 244 20.23 13.01 0.42
C ARG A 244 21.12 13.67 -0.62
N ILE A 245 20.74 13.47 -1.88
CA ILE A 245 21.45 14.03 -3.04
C ILE A 245 20.80 15.34 -3.53
N ALA A 246 19.68 15.76 -2.93
CA ALA A 246 18.91 16.95 -3.27
C ALA A 246 18.59 17.02 -4.78
N CYS A 247 18.22 15.89 -5.38
CA CYS A 247 17.84 15.82 -6.78
C CYS A 247 16.77 14.77 -7.02
N HIS A 248 16.14 14.83 -8.20
CA HIS A 248 15.19 13.80 -8.62
C HIS A 248 15.92 12.57 -9.14
N ARG A 249 15.45 11.39 -8.74
CA ARG A 249 15.69 10.13 -9.43
C ARG A 249 14.66 10.04 -10.58
N PRO A 250 15.09 10.09 -11.85
CA PRO A 250 14.17 10.02 -12.99
C PRO A 250 13.51 8.64 -13.08
N ASP A 251 12.25 8.62 -13.54
CA ASP A 251 11.45 7.40 -13.78
C ASP A 251 11.49 6.36 -12.65
N TRP A 252 11.59 6.84 -11.41
CA TRP A 252 11.85 6.01 -10.25
C TRP A 252 10.61 5.32 -9.71
N ALA A 253 9.46 6.00 -9.75
CA ALA A 253 8.18 5.47 -9.34
C ALA A 253 7.31 5.16 -10.56
N THR A 254 6.73 3.97 -10.59
CA THR A 254 5.83 3.49 -11.65
C THR A 254 4.42 3.47 -11.11
N VAL A 255 3.55 4.27 -11.73
CA VAL A 255 2.12 4.33 -11.44
C VAL A 255 1.36 3.44 -12.43
N VAL A 256 0.58 2.51 -11.92
CA VAL A 256 -0.33 1.65 -12.68
C VAL A 256 -1.76 2.15 -12.45
N GLU A 257 -2.31 2.77 -13.48
CA GLU A 257 -3.64 3.36 -13.47
C GLU A 257 -4.66 2.35 -14.04
N ARG A 258 -5.72 2.07 -13.28
CA ARG A 258 -6.83 1.18 -13.67
C ARG A 258 -8.18 1.77 -13.30
N VAL A 259 -9.25 1.25 -13.89
CA VAL A 259 -10.61 1.60 -13.45
C VAL A 259 -10.91 0.85 -12.16
N ALA A 260 -11.47 1.54 -11.15
CA ALA A 260 -11.87 0.92 -9.89
C ALA A 260 -12.95 -0.15 -10.12
N PRO A 261 -12.85 -1.31 -9.45
CA PRO A 261 -13.86 -2.35 -9.56
C PRO A 261 -15.20 -1.87 -9.00
N SER A 262 -16.30 -2.21 -9.68
CA SER A 262 -17.66 -1.91 -9.22
C SER A 262 -18.23 -3.09 -8.46
N VAL A 263 -18.94 -2.85 -7.35
CA VAL A 263 -19.73 -3.90 -6.68
C VAL A 263 -21.18 -3.89 -7.17
N ALA A 264 -21.82 -5.07 -7.15
CA ALA A 264 -23.22 -5.23 -7.57
C ALA A 264 -24.21 -4.65 -6.54
N VAL A 265 -23.85 -4.67 -5.26
CA VAL A 265 -24.67 -4.16 -4.15
C VAL A 265 -23.98 -2.94 -3.57
N VAL A 266 -24.62 -1.78 -3.71
CA VAL A 266 -24.16 -0.53 -3.10
C VAL A 266 -24.81 -0.45 -1.70
N PRO A 267 -24.01 -0.37 -0.61
CA PRO A 267 -24.59 -0.18 0.71
C PRO A 267 -25.40 1.13 0.76
N PRO A 268 -26.58 1.14 1.40
CA PRO A 268 -27.40 2.33 1.51
C PRO A 268 -26.63 3.41 2.30
N VAL A 269 -26.73 4.64 1.82
CA VAL A 269 -26.17 5.80 2.50
C VAL A 269 -27.06 6.15 3.69
N PRO A 270 -26.50 6.49 4.87
CA PRO A 270 -27.30 6.98 5.99
C PRO A 270 -28.12 8.23 5.61
N ASP A 271 -29.39 8.26 6.03
CA ASP A 271 -30.48 9.10 5.53
C ASP A 271 -30.44 10.60 5.91
N HIS A 272 -29.25 11.19 5.99
CA HIS A 272 -29.03 12.62 6.20
C HIS A 272 -28.39 13.31 4.98
N ALA A 273 -28.20 12.57 3.89
CA ALA A 273 -27.47 13.00 2.70
C ALA A 273 -28.17 14.16 1.97
N ASP A 274 -29.50 14.18 1.86
CA ASP A 274 -30.24 15.22 1.14
C ASP A 274 -30.20 16.59 1.83
N THR A 275 -30.35 16.62 3.16
CA THR A 275 -30.28 17.86 3.95
C THR A 275 -28.86 18.39 3.99
N LEU A 276 -27.87 17.49 4.09
CA LEU A 276 -26.46 17.87 4.04
C LEU A 276 -26.06 18.37 2.64
N ARG A 277 -26.47 17.68 1.57
CA ARG A 277 -26.27 18.10 0.16
C ARG A 277 -26.80 19.50 -0.09
N ARG A 278 -28.03 19.81 0.36
CA ARG A 278 -28.63 21.14 0.23
C ARG A 278 -27.84 22.21 1.01
N ARG A 279 -27.58 21.98 2.30
CA ARG A 279 -26.80 22.91 3.14
C ARG A 279 -25.38 23.13 2.62
N LEU A 280 -24.76 22.11 2.05
CA LEU A 280 -23.43 22.17 1.43
C LEU A 280 -23.44 22.92 0.11
N GLY A 281 -24.41 22.63 -0.75
CA GLY A 281 -24.63 23.34 -2.01
C GLY A 281 -24.86 24.84 -1.76
N ASP A 282 -25.66 25.19 -0.76
CA ASP A 282 -25.91 26.58 -0.38
C ASP A 282 -24.66 27.23 0.22
N ALA A 283 -23.95 26.54 1.12
CA ALA A 283 -22.70 27.03 1.70
C ALA A 283 -21.60 27.27 0.65
N LEU A 284 -21.52 26.44 -0.39
CA LEU A 284 -20.63 26.61 -1.53
C LEU A 284 -21.05 27.80 -2.40
N LYS A 285 -22.34 27.92 -2.73
CA LYS A 285 -22.90 29.03 -3.53
C LYS A 285 -22.68 30.40 -2.87
N HIS A 286 -22.88 30.51 -1.56
CA HIS A 286 -22.82 31.78 -0.82
C HIS A 286 -21.41 32.27 -0.51
N ARG A 287 -20.39 31.40 -0.54
CA ARG A 287 -19.02 31.73 -0.12
C ARG A 287 -18.07 32.06 -1.26
N HIS A 288 -18.52 31.88 -2.51
CA HIS A 288 -17.96 32.63 -3.62
C HIS A 288 -18.10 34.13 -3.32
N GLY A 289 -17.05 34.73 -2.75
CA GLY A 289 -16.84 36.16 -2.91
C GLY A 289 -16.86 36.41 -4.42
N PRO A 290 -17.82 37.18 -4.95
CA PRO A 290 -18.02 37.22 -6.38
C PRO A 290 -16.75 37.82 -6.97
N ALA A 291 -16.08 37.05 -7.84
CA ALA A 291 -15.42 37.69 -8.96
C ALA A 291 -16.53 38.46 -9.67
N ARG A 292 -16.60 39.77 -9.44
CA ARG A 292 -17.65 40.60 -9.98
C ARG A 292 -17.30 40.86 -11.44
N ARG A 293 -18.03 40.27 -12.38
CA ARG A 293 -17.97 40.75 -13.76
C ARG A 293 -18.57 42.15 -13.73
N ARG A 294 -17.72 43.16 -13.90
CA ARG A 294 -18.15 44.55 -14.04
C ARG A 294 -18.78 44.72 -15.41
N LEU A 295 -20.10 44.86 -15.43
CA LEU A 295 -20.80 45.40 -16.58
C LEU A 295 -20.59 46.92 -16.57
N ARG A 296 -20.03 47.42 -17.65
CA ARG A 296 -19.86 48.85 -17.93
C ARG A 296 -21.07 49.39 -18.68
N HIS A 297 -21.19 50.71 -18.80
CA HIS A 297 -22.30 51.37 -19.50
C HIS A 297 -23.69 50.95 -18.99
N GLN A 298 -23.86 50.94 -17.68
CA GLN A 298 -25.15 50.64 -17.06
C GLN A 298 -25.85 51.95 -16.67
N PRO A 299 -27.19 52.03 -16.81
CA PRO A 299 -27.95 53.21 -16.41
C PRO A 299 -28.00 53.38 -14.89
N ASP A 300 -27.73 52.31 -14.14
CA ASP A 300 -27.69 52.29 -12.68
C ASP A 300 -26.71 51.18 -12.22
N GLY A 301 -26.12 51.32 -11.02
CA GLY A 301 -25.20 50.34 -10.46
C GLY A 301 -24.33 50.84 -9.30
N ASP A 302 -23.58 49.90 -8.73
CA ASP A 302 -22.81 50.04 -7.48
C ASP A 302 -21.61 51.01 -7.56
N GLY A 303 -21.31 51.57 -8.73
CA GLY A 303 -20.19 52.49 -8.94
C GLY A 303 -20.27 53.24 -10.25
N LEU A 304 -19.35 54.18 -10.46
CA LEU A 304 -19.28 54.99 -11.67
C LEU A 304 -18.26 54.45 -12.67
N ASP A 305 -18.66 54.38 -13.93
CA ASP A 305 -17.77 54.18 -15.06
C ASP A 305 -17.21 55.55 -15.46
N LEU A 306 -16.01 55.87 -14.96
CA LEU A 306 -15.39 57.19 -15.18
C LEU A 306 -15.20 57.51 -16.67
N GLU A 307 -14.94 56.51 -17.50
CA GLU A 307 -14.75 56.69 -18.94
C GLU A 307 -16.07 57.05 -19.62
N ALA A 308 -17.15 56.31 -19.31
CA ALA A 308 -18.49 56.61 -19.81
C ALA A 308 -18.99 57.97 -19.28
N LEU A 309 -18.73 58.29 -18.02
CA LEU A 309 -19.12 59.55 -17.40
C LEU A 309 -18.42 60.74 -18.07
N VAL A 310 -17.09 60.70 -18.21
CA VAL A 310 -16.32 61.76 -18.88
C VAL A 310 -16.80 61.93 -20.32
N ARG A 311 -17.06 60.84 -21.03
CA ARG A 311 -17.57 60.89 -22.41
C ARG A 311 -18.97 61.49 -22.52
N SER A 312 -19.92 61.11 -21.64
CA SER A 312 -21.26 61.70 -21.60
C SER A 312 -21.22 63.18 -21.23
N TRP A 313 -20.39 63.58 -20.27
CA TRP A 313 -20.30 64.96 -19.82
C TRP A 313 -19.69 65.89 -20.87
N THR A 314 -18.61 65.45 -21.53
CA THR A 314 -17.98 66.20 -22.63
C THR A 314 -18.90 66.32 -23.83
N GLY A 315 -19.61 65.24 -24.20
CA GLY A 315 -20.61 65.27 -25.27
C GLY A 315 -21.79 66.20 -24.95
N HIS A 316 -22.25 66.22 -23.70
CA HIS A 316 -23.34 67.09 -23.26
C HIS A 316 -22.95 68.58 -23.28
N ALA A 317 -21.74 68.91 -22.82
CA ALA A 317 -21.19 70.26 -22.93
C ALA A 317 -21.06 70.73 -24.40
N ALA A 318 -20.91 69.80 -25.35
CA ALA A 318 -20.89 70.08 -26.78
C ALA A 318 -22.30 70.12 -27.44
N GLY A 319 -23.38 70.07 -26.65
CA GLY A 319 -24.78 70.17 -27.13
C GLY A 319 -25.47 68.84 -27.44
N ASN A 320 -24.83 67.69 -27.19
CA ASN A 320 -25.48 66.39 -27.34
C ASN A 320 -26.34 66.02 -26.12
N ALA A 321 -27.25 65.04 -26.29
CA ALA A 321 -27.97 64.46 -25.16
C ALA A 321 -27.02 63.69 -24.24
N PHE A 322 -27.22 63.80 -22.92
CA PHE A 322 -26.44 63.06 -21.93
C PHE A 322 -26.86 61.58 -21.93
N ASP A 323 -25.91 60.66 -22.15
CA ASP A 323 -26.20 59.22 -22.02
C ASP A 323 -26.13 58.83 -20.53
N PRO A 324 -27.23 58.38 -19.91
CA PRO A 324 -27.29 58.05 -18.49
C PRO A 324 -26.55 56.76 -18.12
N ARG A 325 -26.02 56.02 -19.10
CA ARG A 325 -25.27 54.77 -18.88
C ARG A 325 -23.84 55.00 -18.38
N VAL A 326 -23.72 55.69 -17.25
CA VAL A 326 -22.45 56.10 -16.61
C VAL A 326 -22.10 55.24 -15.40
N HIS A 327 -22.90 54.23 -15.09
CA HIS A 327 -22.68 53.36 -13.95
C HIS A 327 -22.00 52.04 -14.36
N THR A 328 -21.31 51.43 -13.40
CA THR A 328 -20.89 50.04 -13.46
C THR A 328 -21.75 49.19 -12.53
N ARG A 329 -22.18 48.02 -13.00
CA ARG A 329 -22.87 47.03 -12.18
C ARG A 329 -22.00 45.79 -12.02
N ALA A 330 -21.87 45.31 -10.79
CA ALA A 330 -21.11 44.12 -10.50
C ALA A 330 -22.03 42.89 -10.43
N LEU A 331 -21.96 42.02 -11.43
CA LEU A 331 -22.68 40.73 -11.37
C LEU A 331 -21.79 39.64 -10.76
N PRO A 332 -22.35 38.76 -9.92
CA PRO A 332 -21.65 37.55 -9.49
C PRO A 332 -21.24 36.73 -10.72
N GLN A 333 -19.95 36.44 -10.84
CA GLN A 333 -19.46 35.49 -11.83
C GLN A 333 -19.01 34.22 -11.10
N PRO A 334 -19.70 33.08 -11.26
CA PRO A 334 -19.19 31.82 -10.76
C PRO A 334 -17.89 31.50 -11.51
N ARG A 335 -16.84 31.19 -10.75
CA ARG A 335 -15.59 30.66 -11.30
C ARG A 335 -15.60 29.16 -11.07
N PRO A 336 -15.84 28.33 -12.09
CA PRO A 336 -15.71 26.89 -11.94
C PRO A 336 -14.26 26.58 -11.55
N ALA A 337 -14.11 25.54 -10.74
CA ALA A 337 -12.84 25.01 -10.32
C ALA A 337 -12.84 23.51 -10.64
N ASP A 338 -11.67 22.98 -10.97
CA ASP A 338 -11.48 21.57 -11.21
C ASP A 338 -10.85 20.97 -9.96
N VAL A 339 -11.58 20.05 -9.33
CA VAL A 339 -11.20 19.41 -8.07
C VAL A 339 -10.99 17.92 -8.31
N LEU A 340 -9.77 17.43 -8.06
CA LEU A 340 -9.47 16.01 -8.00
C LEU A 340 -9.44 15.57 -6.53
N LEU A 341 -10.36 14.68 -6.17
CA LEU A 341 -10.37 14.00 -4.87
C LEU A 341 -9.53 12.73 -4.98
N MET A 342 -8.49 12.62 -4.15
CA MET A 342 -7.65 11.44 -4.02
C MET A 342 -7.89 10.75 -2.68
N VAL A 343 -8.44 9.55 -2.73
CA VAL A 343 -8.74 8.72 -1.55
C VAL A 343 -7.57 7.76 -1.31
N ASP A 344 -6.96 7.84 -0.14
CA ASP A 344 -5.98 6.84 0.28
C ASP A 344 -6.69 5.53 0.62
N THR A 345 -6.30 4.44 -0.03
CA THR A 345 -6.80 3.09 0.25
C THR A 345 -5.70 2.18 0.78
N SER A 346 -4.72 2.73 1.49
CA SER A 346 -3.67 1.97 2.18
C SER A 346 -4.20 1.16 3.37
N ALA A 347 -3.39 0.22 3.86
CA ALA A 347 -3.77 -0.71 4.92
C ALA A 347 -4.16 -0.03 6.25
N SER A 348 -3.63 1.16 6.55
CA SER A 348 -3.97 1.92 7.76
C SER A 348 -5.45 2.32 7.82
N SER A 349 -6.13 2.36 6.67
CA SER A 349 -7.53 2.76 6.57
C SER A 349 -8.53 1.62 6.81
N ALA A 350 -8.07 0.39 7.06
CA ALA A 350 -8.94 -0.77 7.25
C ALA A 350 -9.65 -0.77 8.62
N ASP A 351 -8.98 -0.28 9.66
CA ASP A 351 -9.45 -0.44 11.03
C ASP A 351 -10.49 0.61 11.44
N SER A 352 -11.45 0.18 12.27
CA SER A 352 -12.38 1.08 12.94
C SER A 352 -11.72 1.64 14.21
N PRO A 353 -11.68 2.97 14.41
CA PRO A 353 -11.05 3.57 15.59
C PRO A 353 -11.78 3.23 16.90
N GLN A 354 -13.03 2.78 16.84
CA GLN A 354 -13.84 2.34 17.98
C GLN A 354 -14.71 1.13 17.59
N PRO A 355 -14.99 0.20 18.53
CA PRO A 355 -15.94 -0.90 18.29
C PRO A 355 -17.31 -0.35 17.88
N GLY A 356 -17.80 -0.75 16.70
CA GLY A 356 -19.09 -0.31 16.15
C GLY A 356 -19.06 1.00 15.34
N ALA A 357 -17.91 1.69 15.24
CA ALA A 357 -17.74 2.84 14.34
C ALA A 357 -17.43 2.38 12.90
N PRO A 358 -17.81 3.17 11.86
CA PRO A 358 -17.39 2.89 10.49
C PRO A 358 -15.86 2.90 10.38
N SER A 359 -15.31 2.07 9.50
CA SER A 359 -13.86 2.08 9.24
C SER A 359 -13.41 3.43 8.69
N LEU A 360 -12.12 3.74 8.82
CA LEU A 360 -11.56 4.96 8.25
C LEU A 360 -11.80 5.01 6.73
N LEU A 361 -11.61 3.90 6.03
CA LEU A 361 -11.89 3.82 4.60
C LEU A 361 -13.39 4.00 4.28
N GLN A 362 -14.31 3.47 5.10
CA GLN A 362 -15.74 3.74 4.91
C GLN A 362 -16.04 5.24 5.05
N THR A 363 -15.46 5.88 6.06
CA THR A 363 -15.58 7.33 6.27
C THR A 363 -14.98 8.11 5.09
N ALA A 364 -13.84 7.69 4.54
CA ALA A 364 -13.19 8.30 3.38
C ALA A 364 -14.06 8.21 2.13
N ARG A 365 -14.66 7.05 1.85
CA ARG A 365 -15.58 6.82 0.73
C ARG A 365 -16.81 7.70 0.85
N ASP A 366 -17.43 7.73 2.04
CA ASP A 366 -18.61 8.55 2.29
C ASP A 366 -18.29 10.05 2.15
N ALA A 367 -17.12 10.48 2.63
CA ALA A 367 -16.65 11.85 2.50
C ALA A 367 -16.43 12.22 1.03
N ALA A 368 -15.74 11.38 0.26
CA ALA A 368 -15.49 11.59 -1.16
C ALA A 368 -16.79 11.64 -1.97
N ARG A 369 -17.74 10.74 -1.69
CA ARG A 369 -19.06 10.71 -2.33
C ARG A 369 -19.84 11.99 -2.07
N LEU A 370 -19.99 12.38 -0.80
CA LEU A 370 -20.71 13.61 -0.41
C LEU A 370 -20.03 14.87 -0.96
N CYS A 371 -18.70 14.89 -1.00
CA CYS A 371 -17.95 16.03 -1.53
C CYS A 371 -18.13 16.16 -3.04
N GLY A 372 -18.03 15.08 -3.79
CA GLY A 372 -18.21 15.13 -5.23
C GLY A 372 -19.65 15.50 -5.63
N GLU A 373 -20.66 15.00 -4.92
CA GLU A 373 -22.07 15.41 -5.11
C GLU A 373 -22.24 16.93 -4.89
N ALA A 374 -21.66 17.45 -3.81
CA ALA A 374 -21.75 18.87 -3.47
C ALA A 374 -21.02 19.76 -4.48
N LEU A 375 -19.86 19.34 -4.97
CA LEU A 375 -19.06 20.07 -5.97
C LEU A 375 -19.79 20.14 -7.32
N GLU A 376 -20.36 19.03 -7.80
CA GLU A 376 -21.13 19.02 -9.05
C GLU A 376 -22.39 19.87 -8.94
N HIS A 377 -23.11 19.80 -7.81
CA HIS A 377 -24.29 20.64 -7.58
C HIS A 377 -23.95 22.14 -7.54
N ALA A 378 -22.72 22.50 -7.13
CA ALA A 378 -22.22 23.87 -7.15
C ALA A 378 -21.66 24.31 -8.52
N GLY A 379 -21.59 23.42 -9.51
CA GLY A 379 -21.08 23.72 -10.85
C GLY A 379 -19.54 23.63 -10.97
N HIS A 380 -18.88 22.86 -10.11
CA HIS A 380 -17.45 22.58 -10.18
C HIS A 380 -17.17 21.24 -10.87
N GLY A 381 -16.05 21.18 -11.60
CA GLY A 381 -15.55 19.92 -12.15
C GLY A 381 -15.00 19.05 -11.03
N CYS A 382 -15.40 17.77 -11.00
CA CYS A 382 -14.94 16.83 -9.97
C CYS A 382 -14.45 15.54 -10.60
N ALA A 383 -13.26 15.07 -10.22
CA ALA A 383 -12.79 13.72 -10.49
C ALA A 383 -12.45 13.01 -9.17
N ILE A 384 -12.54 11.69 -9.15
CA ILE A 384 -12.24 10.88 -7.96
C ILE A 384 -11.32 9.73 -8.36
N GLN A 385 -10.20 9.65 -7.66
CA GLN A 385 -9.23 8.58 -7.78
C GLN A 385 -8.94 8.03 -6.39
N ALA A 386 -8.63 6.74 -6.32
CA ALA A 386 -8.08 6.11 -5.13
C ALA A 386 -6.63 5.71 -5.39
N PHE A 387 -5.80 5.63 -4.36
CA PHE A 387 -4.40 5.23 -4.53
C PHE A 387 -3.88 4.43 -3.34
N CYS A 388 -2.91 3.58 -3.64
CA CYS A 388 -2.13 2.78 -2.70
C CYS A 388 -0.84 2.33 -3.41
N SER A 389 0.19 1.93 -2.68
CA SER A 389 1.47 1.53 -3.29
C SER A 389 1.99 0.20 -2.76
N ASP A 390 2.62 -0.56 -3.66
CA ASP A 390 3.37 -1.78 -3.39
C ASP A 390 4.80 -1.58 -3.90
N GLY A 391 5.55 -0.74 -3.17
CA GLY A 391 6.88 -0.29 -3.57
C GLY A 391 6.86 0.71 -4.73
N ARG A 392 8.06 1.16 -5.13
CA ARG A 392 8.19 2.17 -6.20
C ARG A 392 7.73 1.66 -7.56
N ALA A 393 7.84 0.34 -7.80
CA ALA A 393 7.53 -0.24 -9.10
C ALA A 393 6.01 -0.43 -9.31
N SER A 394 5.18 -0.22 -8.29
CA SER A 394 3.74 -0.48 -8.38
C SER A 394 2.95 0.46 -7.47
N VAL A 395 2.83 1.72 -7.87
CA VAL A 395 1.89 2.68 -7.27
C VAL A 395 0.56 2.55 -8.00
N HIS A 396 -0.44 1.97 -7.35
CA HIS A 396 -1.75 1.74 -7.94
C HIS A 396 -2.60 3.00 -7.82
N VAL A 397 -3.18 3.45 -8.95
CA VAL A 397 -4.20 4.50 -8.99
C VAL A 397 -5.46 3.94 -9.61
N GLU A 398 -6.55 3.94 -8.84
CA GLU A 398 -7.85 3.45 -9.26
C GLU A 398 -8.77 4.61 -9.60
N ARG A 399 -9.16 4.74 -10.87
CA ARG A 399 -10.13 5.74 -11.33
C ARG A 399 -11.54 5.31 -10.95
N VAL A 400 -12.15 6.10 -10.07
CA VAL A 400 -13.54 5.95 -9.67
C VAL A 400 -14.44 6.76 -10.60
N LYS A 401 -14.05 8.01 -10.87
CA LYS A 401 -14.81 8.98 -11.67
C LYS A 401 -13.86 9.95 -12.38
N ASP A 402 -14.02 10.13 -13.68
CA ASP A 402 -13.31 11.16 -14.43
C ASP A 402 -14.11 12.49 -14.46
N PHE A 403 -13.47 13.61 -14.83
CA PHE A 403 -14.10 14.94 -14.81
C PHE A 403 -15.36 15.06 -15.68
N GLY A 404 -15.46 14.26 -16.75
CA GLY A 404 -16.62 14.25 -17.65
C GLY A 404 -17.73 13.28 -17.25
N ASP A 405 -17.49 12.39 -16.29
CA ASP A 405 -18.49 11.42 -15.82
C ASP A 405 -19.38 12.07 -14.74
N PRO A 406 -20.69 11.79 -14.69
CA PRO A 406 -21.55 12.29 -13.62
C PRO A 406 -21.31 11.54 -12.29
N MET A 407 -21.60 12.17 -11.15
CA MET A 407 -21.70 11.48 -9.87
C MET A 407 -22.99 10.65 -9.81
N ASP A 408 -22.95 9.44 -10.34
CA ASP A 408 -24.09 8.53 -10.47
C ASP A 408 -23.95 7.24 -9.64
N ALA A 409 -24.91 6.32 -9.80
CA ALA A 409 -24.90 5.02 -9.13
C ALA A 409 -23.65 4.18 -9.45
N ARG A 410 -23.04 4.35 -10.64
CA ARG A 410 -21.83 3.63 -11.03
C ARG A 410 -20.61 4.16 -10.27
N CYS A 411 -20.51 5.48 -10.10
CA CYS A 411 -19.50 6.09 -9.24
C CYS A 411 -19.64 5.59 -7.80
N ALA A 412 -20.87 5.57 -7.27
CA ALA A 412 -21.16 5.07 -5.92
C ALA A 412 -20.76 3.59 -5.76
N ALA A 413 -21.05 2.75 -6.75
CA ALA A 413 -20.66 1.34 -6.76
C ALA A 413 -19.15 1.12 -6.84
N ARG A 414 -18.42 1.97 -7.56
CA ARG A 414 -16.94 1.95 -7.59
C ARG A 414 -16.34 2.40 -6.26
N LEU A 415 -16.87 3.45 -5.64
CA LEU A 415 -16.45 3.88 -4.29
C LEU A 415 -16.65 2.77 -3.26
N ALA A 416 -17.81 2.10 -3.30
CA ALA A 416 -18.10 0.96 -2.43
C ALA A 416 -17.18 -0.24 -2.70
N GLY A 417 -16.66 -0.39 -3.92
CA GLY A 417 -15.76 -1.46 -4.32
C GLY A 417 -14.28 -1.26 -3.96
N LEU A 418 -13.87 -0.05 -3.54
CA LEU A 418 -12.52 0.20 -3.04
C LEU A 418 -12.18 -0.75 -1.88
N ARG A 419 -10.91 -1.04 -1.62
CA ARG A 419 -10.48 -1.90 -0.50
C ARG A 419 -9.15 -1.40 0.04
N SER A 420 -8.99 -1.40 1.37
CA SER A 420 -7.72 -1.06 2.02
C SER A 420 -6.67 -2.12 1.69
N ARG A 421 -5.54 -1.73 1.11
CA ARG A 421 -4.43 -2.61 0.71
C ARG A 421 -3.11 -1.86 0.68
N TRP A 422 -2.01 -2.56 0.98
CA TRP A 422 -0.64 -2.09 0.74
C TRP A 422 -0.28 -0.78 1.48
N SER A 423 0.68 -0.03 0.94
CA SER A 423 1.34 1.12 1.56
C SER A 423 0.96 2.47 0.89
N THR A 424 1.66 3.56 1.24
CA THR A 424 1.31 4.94 0.90
C THR A 424 2.49 5.74 0.33
N ARG A 425 2.65 5.74 -1.00
CA ARG A 425 3.62 6.58 -1.72
C ARG A 425 3.03 7.90 -2.22
N LEU A 426 2.82 8.85 -1.31
CA LEU A 426 2.13 10.12 -1.60
C LEU A 426 2.74 10.93 -2.74
N GLY A 427 4.08 11.02 -2.85
CA GLY A 427 4.70 11.90 -3.85
C GLY A 427 4.39 11.50 -5.30
N ALA A 428 4.49 10.20 -5.61
CA ALA A 428 4.10 9.66 -6.91
C ALA A 428 2.61 9.89 -7.22
N ALA A 429 1.73 9.64 -6.23
CA ALA A 429 0.30 9.88 -6.35
C ALA A 429 -0.03 11.36 -6.61
N ILE A 430 0.60 12.28 -5.87
CA ILE A 430 0.43 13.72 -6.03
C ILE A 430 0.88 14.19 -7.41
N ARG A 431 2.03 13.71 -7.91
CA ARG A 431 2.51 14.03 -9.27
C ARG A 431 1.55 13.50 -10.34
N HIS A 432 1.01 12.29 -10.14
CA HIS A 432 0.01 11.71 -11.03
C HIS A 432 -1.28 12.53 -11.06
N GLY A 433 -1.85 12.86 -9.90
CA GLY A 433 -3.06 13.68 -9.82
C GLY A 433 -2.87 15.11 -10.32
N THR A 434 -1.71 15.71 -10.06
CA THR A 434 -1.32 17.02 -10.61
C THR A 434 -1.32 16.97 -12.14
N ARG A 435 -0.72 15.95 -12.74
CA ARG A 435 -0.73 15.77 -14.18
C ARG A 435 -2.15 15.66 -14.73
N ALA A 436 -3.01 14.85 -14.12
CA ALA A 436 -4.40 14.71 -14.54
C ALA A 436 -5.16 16.05 -14.52
N LEU A 437 -4.94 16.89 -13.49
CA LEU A 437 -5.50 18.24 -13.40
C LEU A 437 -4.93 19.21 -14.45
N LEU A 438 -3.66 19.07 -14.82
CA LEU A 438 -3.04 19.92 -15.85
C LEU A 438 -3.51 19.53 -17.25
N GLU A 439 -3.75 18.25 -17.49
CA GLU A 439 -4.32 17.72 -18.74
C GLU A 439 -5.80 18.12 -18.89
N HIS A 440 -6.53 18.25 -17.78
CA HIS A 440 -7.90 18.78 -17.77
C HIS A 440 -7.89 20.33 -17.76
N THR A 441 -7.84 20.95 -18.94
CA THR A 441 -7.70 22.41 -19.09
C THR A 441 -9.02 23.19 -19.01
N ALA A 442 -10.05 22.66 -18.33
CA ALA A 442 -11.39 23.28 -18.30
C ALA A 442 -11.43 24.54 -17.43
N SER A 443 -10.79 24.52 -16.26
CA SER A 443 -10.75 25.63 -15.31
C SER A 443 -9.31 26.09 -15.03
N ARG A 444 -9.17 27.39 -14.71
CA ARG A 444 -7.91 27.97 -14.20
C ARG A 444 -7.65 27.65 -12.73
N ALA A 445 -8.71 27.48 -11.95
CA ALA A 445 -8.60 27.09 -10.54
C ALA A 445 -8.55 25.56 -10.44
N ARG A 446 -7.41 25.02 -10.03
CA ARG A 446 -7.16 23.57 -9.95
C ARG A 446 -6.79 23.16 -8.54
N HIS A 447 -7.46 22.13 -8.05
CA HIS A 447 -7.41 21.70 -6.66
C HIS A 447 -7.19 20.20 -6.57
N LEU A 448 -6.16 19.79 -5.86
CA LEU A 448 -5.91 18.41 -5.48
C LEU A 448 -6.23 18.26 -4.00
N VAL A 449 -7.20 17.40 -3.67
CA VAL A 449 -7.62 17.15 -2.29
C VAL A 449 -7.31 15.71 -1.94
N LEU A 450 -6.37 15.51 -1.02
CA LEU A 450 -6.01 14.19 -0.50
C LEU A 450 -6.81 13.90 0.77
N ILE A 451 -7.35 12.69 0.87
CA ILE A 451 -8.00 12.13 2.05
C ILE A 451 -7.14 10.94 2.48
N THR A 452 -6.35 11.10 3.55
CA THR A 452 -5.39 10.08 4.00
C THR A 452 -5.34 10.06 5.52
N ASP A 453 -5.23 8.89 6.12
CA ASP A 453 -5.06 8.75 7.57
C ASP A 453 -3.60 8.57 8.00
N GLY A 454 -2.69 8.39 7.04
CA GLY A 454 -1.36 7.83 7.28
C GLY A 454 -0.21 8.79 6.97
N GLU A 455 0.94 8.49 7.58
CA GLU A 455 2.21 9.07 7.18
C GLU A 455 2.74 8.34 5.93
N PRO A 456 3.46 9.02 5.01
CA PRO A 456 4.02 8.36 3.84
C PRO A 456 4.98 7.24 4.24
N HIS A 457 4.63 6.01 3.88
CA HIS A 457 5.39 4.80 4.17
C HIS A 457 5.25 3.85 2.98
N ASP A 458 6.33 3.16 2.61
CA ASP A 458 6.32 2.16 1.54
C ASP A 458 7.31 1.06 1.86
N ILE A 459 7.07 -0.15 1.35
CA ILE A 459 7.80 -1.37 1.72
C ILE A 459 9.29 -1.34 1.35
N ASP A 460 9.67 -0.51 0.38
CA ASP A 460 11.04 -0.41 -0.15
C ASP A 460 11.81 0.81 0.35
N VAL A 461 11.20 1.63 1.23
CA VAL A 461 11.84 2.82 1.81
C VAL A 461 11.93 2.71 3.33
N PHE A 462 13.15 2.51 3.82
CA PHE A 462 13.44 2.32 5.24
C PHE A 462 13.94 3.58 5.94
N GLU A 463 14.27 4.65 5.20
CA GLU A 463 14.76 5.90 5.77
C GLU A 463 13.59 6.75 6.29
N PRO A 464 13.59 7.12 7.59
CA PRO A 464 12.56 7.98 8.14
C PRO A 464 12.47 9.30 7.38
N HIS A 465 11.25 9.76 7.13
CA HIS A 465 10.93 11.02 6.43
C HIS A 465 11.33 11.07 4.94
N TYR A 466 11.95 10.05 4.35
CA TYR A 466 12.32 10.10 2.92
C TYR A 466 11.08 10.34 2.04
N LEU A 467 10.04 9.51 2.19
CA LEU A 467 8.79 9.66 1.44
C LEU A 467 8.01 10.92 1.82
N ALA A 468 8.16 11.39 3.07
CA ALA A 468 7.58 12.66 3.49
C ALA A 468 8.25 13.85 2.79
N GLU A 469 9.57 13.83 2.63
CA GLU A 469 10.29 14.89 1.89
C GLU A 469 10.03 14.81 0.39
N ASP A 470 9.89 13.61 -0.19
CA ASP A 470 9.43 13.46 -1.57
C ASP A 470 8.01 14.01 -1.77
N ALA A 471 7.06 13.64 -0.90
CA ALA A 471 5.70 14.16 -0.94
C ALA A 471 5.67 15.69 -0.79
N ARG A 472 6.49 16.24 0.11
CA ARG A 472 6.63 17.69 0.30
C ARG A 472 7.14 18.38 -0.95
N GLN A 473 8.09 17.76 -1.65
CA GLN A 473 8.61 18.27 -2.91
C GLN A 473 7.54 18.18 -4.01
N ALA A 474 6.81 17.08 -4.12
CA ALA A 474 5.67 16.93 -5.04
C ALA A 474 4.58 18.01 -4.81
N VAL A 475 4.26 18.34 -3.55
CA VAL A 475 3.33 19.45 -3.22
C VAL A 475 3.86 20.79 -3.71
N ARG A 476 5.16 21.05 -3.58
CA ARG A 476 5.78 22.29 -4.06
C ARG A 476 5.77 22.38 -5.59
N GLU A 477 6.05 21.28 -6.28
CA GLU A 477 5.95 21.17 -7.73
C GLU A 477 4.52 21.45 -8.20
N ALA A 478 3.52 20.81 -7.60
CA ALA A 478 2.11 21.02 -7.92
C ALA A 478 1.71 22.50 -7.78
N ARG A 479 2.12 23.15 -6.69
CA ARG A 479 1.86 24.59 -6.46
C ARG A 479 2.53 25.49 -7.50
N ARG A 480 3.77 25.20 -7.88
CA ARG A 480 4.47 25.93 -8.95
C ARG A 480 3.76 25.81 -10.29
N SER A 481 3.12 24.67 -10.54
CA SER A 481 2.29 24.43 -11.73
C SER A 481 0.87 25.00 -11.64
N GLY A 482 0.54 25.74 -10.59
CA GLY A 482 -0.78 26.37 -10.40
C GLY A 482 -1.84 25.45 -9.79
N VAL A 483 -1.47 24.28 -9.27
CA VAL A 483 -2.38 23.34 -8.59
C VAL A 483 -2.28 23.52 -7.08
N ARG A 484 -3.40 23.82 -6.42
CA ARG A 484 -3.47 23.92 -4.95
C ARG A 484 -3.70 22.53 -4.35
N VAL A 485 -2.83 22.10 -3.45
CA VAL A 485 -2.93 20.79 -2.78
C VAL A 485 -3.35 20.95 -1.32
N PHE A 486 -4.39 20.21 -0.93
CA PHE A 486 -4.95 20.15 0.43
C PHE A 486 -4.99 18.71 0.92
N CYS A 487 -4.78 18.52 2.22
CA CYS A 487 -4.81 17.21 2.86
C CYS A 487 -5.81 17.20 4.01
N PHE A 488 -6.64 16.16 4.07
CA PHE A 488 -7.59 15.92 5.14
C PHE A 488 -7.31 14.59 5.84
N SER A 489 -7.03 14.65 7.14
CA SER A 489 -6.77 13.46 7.95
C SER A 489 -8.03 12.93 8.62
N LEU A 490 -8.23 11.61 8.64
CA LEU A 490 -9.44 10.98 9.21
C LEU A 490 -9.34 10.72 10.74
N GLN A 491 -8.23 11.11 11.35
CA GLN A 491 -7.90 10.99 12.78
C GLN A 491 -7.55 12.38 13.37
N PRO A 492 -7.41 12.54 14.71
CA PRO A 492 -7.24 13.86 15.34
C PRO A 492 -6.16 14.71 14.66
N ALA A 493 -6.50 15.99 14.47
CA ALA A 493 -6.00 16.92 13.46
C ALA A 493 -4.49 17.31 13.48
N ASP A 494 -3.64 16.54 14.15
CA ASP A 494 -2.31 17.00 14.57
C ASP A 494 -1.16 16.07 14.10
N SER A 495 -1.20 15.52 12.88
CA SER A 495 0.00 14.85 12.33
C SER A 495 1.11 15.88 12.06
N PRO A 496 2.29 15.78 12.72
CA PRO A 496 3.41 16.67 12.44
C PRO A 496 3.98 16.43 11.04
N VAL A 497 3.96 15.19 10.55
CA VAL A 497 4.44 14.81 9.22
C VAL A 497 3.57 15.42 8.12
N LEU A 498 2.25 15.28 8.19
CA LEU A 498 1.34 15.90 7.20
C LEU A 498 1.44 17.43 7.20
N ARG A 499 1.59 18.05 8.38
CA ARG A 499 1.84 19.51 8.46
C ARG A 499 3.17 19.91 7.84
N ARG A 500 4.21 19.08 7.94
CA ARG A 500 5.49 19.31 7.26
C ARG A 500 5.37 19.18 5.73
N ILE A 501 4.57 18.24 5.25
CA ILE A 501 4.34 18.00 3.81
C ILE A 501 3.51 19.11 3.17
N PHE A 502 2.31 19.37 3.70
CA PHE A 502 1.33 20.28 3.10
C PHE A 502 1.43 21.71 3.63
N GLY A 503 1.90 21.90 4.87
CA GLY A 503 1.90 23.17 5.58
C GLY A 503 0.65 23.35 6.46
N ALA A 504 0.79 24.13 7.53
CA ALA A 504 -0.22 24.25 8.59
C ALA A 504 -1.61 24.75 8.13
N ARG A 505 -1.69 25.55 7.06
CA ARG A 505 -2.98 26.07 6.53
C ARG A 505 -3.66 25.14 5.51
N GLN A 506 -2.97 24.11 5.05
CA GLN A 506 -3.38 23.24 3.94
C GLN A 506 -3.63 21.81 4.41
N HIS A 507 -3.69 21.61 5.73
CA HIS A 507 -3.93 20.35 6.40
C HIS A 507 -5.02 20.58 7.47
N SER A 508 -6.04 19.71 7.51
CA SER A 508 -7.07 19.73 8.55
C SER A 508 -7.53 18.32 8.87
N GLY A 509 -7.77 18.04 10.15
CA GLY A 509 -8.46 16.81 10.54
C GLY A 509 -9.96 16.88 10.26
N ILE A 510 -10.53 15.74 9.90
CA ILE A 510 -11.95 15.45 9.80
C ILE A 510 -12.25 14.17 10.57
N VAL A 511 -13.25 14.21 11.44
CA VAL A 511 -13.68 13.07 12.25
C VAL A 511 -14.92 12.41 11.63
N GLN A 512 -15.66 13.15 10.80
CA GLN A 512 -16.90 12.70 10.19
C GLN A 512 -16.93 13.05 8.71
N ALA A 513 -17.48 12.14 7.89
CA ALA A 513 -17.57 12.31 6.44
C ALA A 513 -18.21 13.65 6.01
N ARG A 514 -19.20 14.12 6.77
CA ARG A 514 -19.90 15.40 6.52
C ARG A 514 -19.03 16.66 6.64
N GLN A 515 -17.87 16.56 7.28
CA GLN A 515 -16.98 17.71 7.51
C GLN A 515 -16.11 18.00 6.30
N LEU A 516 -15.78 17.00 5.48
CA LEU A 516 -14.93 17.18 4.30
C LEU A 516 -15.51 18.21 3.32
N PRO A 517 -16.79 18.12 2.87
CA PRO A 517 -17.29 19.05 1.87
C PRO A 517 -17.34 20.49 2.41
N LEU A 518 -17.65 20.68 3.70
CA LEU A 518 -17.60 22.00 4.36
C LEU A 518 -16.17 22.57 4.42
N ALA A 519 -15.17 21.71 4.62
CA ALA A 519 -13.79 22.11 4.71
C ALA A 519 -13.18 22.39 3.33
N VAL A 520 -13.47 21.55 2.33
CA VAL A 520 -13.14 21.78 0.93
C VAL A 520 -13.76 23.10 0.45
N ALA A 521 -15.01 23.38 0.81
CA ALA A 521 -15.68 24.65 0.52
C ALA A 521 -14.95 25.88 1.09
N ARG A 522 -14.29 25.74 2.26
CA ARG A 522 -13.52 26.82 2.88
C ARG A 522 -12.16 27.06 2.25
N LEU A 523 -11.60 26.03 1.62
CA LEU A 523 -10.21 25.98 1.16
C LEU A 523 -10.07 26.16 -0.35
N CYS A 524 -11.04 25.68 -1.13
CA CYS A 524 -11.02 25.78 -2.58
C CYS A 524 -11.43 27.16 -3.11
N LEU A 525 -12.14 27.92 -2.28
CA LEU A 525 -12.75 29.21 -2.60
C LEU A 525 -12.21 30.30 -1.67
#